data_AF-A0A621N2T2-F1
#
_entry.id   AF-A0A621N2T2-F1
#
_cell.length_a   1.000
_cell.length_b   1.000
_cell.length_c   1.000
_cell.angle_alpha   90.00
_cell.angle_beta   90.00
_cell.angle_gamma   90.00
#
_symmetry.space_group_name_H-M   'P 1'
#
loop_
_entity.id
_entity.type
_entity.pdbx_description
1 polymer ?
#
loop_
_entity_poly.entity_id
_entity_poly.type
_entity_poly.pdbx_seq_one_letter_code
_entity_poly.pdbx_strand_id
1 'polypeptide(L)'
;MKQEISSFWYTPRGYKGIGLMELLSIKSFIDNGYKFILYTYNLDDKIFKKLDELFDDFELKDANEIVSFKNYFRDDRGSGVAAFSDYFRYNL
;
A
#
# COMPACT_ATOMS: atom_id res chain seq x y z
N MET A 1 -21.12 -6.21 -7.52
CA MET A 1 -19.98 -5.69 -6.74
C MET A 1 -18.71 -6.09 -7.48
N LYS A 2 -17.77 -5.16 -7.64
CA LYS A 2 -16.44 -5.49 -8.16
C LYS A 2 -15.69 -6.34 -7.14
N GLN A 3 -14.81 -7.21 -7.62
CA GLN A 3 -13.89 -7.92 -6.74
C GLN A 3 -12.86 -6.93 -6.18
N GLU A 4 -12.61 -7.00 -4.88
CA GLU A 4 -11.62 -6.17 -4.21
C GLU A 4 -10.25 -6.86 -4.19
N ILE A 5 -9.18 -6.09 -4.41
CA ILE A 5 -7.80 -6.52 -4.25
C ILE A 5 -7.14 -5.55 -3.28
N SER A 6 -6.60 -6.09 -2.20
CA SER A 6 -5.94 -5.31 -1.17
C SER A 6 -4.42 -5.44 -1.28
N SER A 7 -3.71 -4.33 -1.11
CA SER A 7 -2.26 -4.26 -1.12
C SER A 7 -1.75 -3.37 0.02
N PHE A 8 -0.47 -3.48 0.32
CA PHE A 8 0.20 -2.69 1.36
C PHE A 8 1.44 -2.02 0.79
N TRP A 9 1.56 -0.71 1.04
CA TRP A 9 2.79 0.04 0.75
C TRP A 9 3.16 0.96 1.90
N TYR A 10 4.39 0.85 2.39
CA TYR A 10 4.96 1.78 3.35
C TYR A 10 6.37 2.17 2.95
N THR A 11 6.62 3.47 2.92
CA THR A 11 7.95 4.05 2.66
C THR A 11 8.49 4.64 3.96
N PRO A 12 9.50 4.01 4.58
CA PRO A 12 10.17 4.60 5.73
C PRO A 12 10.86 5.91 5.36
N ARG A 13 10.99 6.83 6.32
CA ARG A 13 11.64 8.12 6.10
C ARG A 13 13.07 7.94 5.58
N GLY A 14 13.42 8.66 4.50
CA GLY A 14 14.75 8.60 3.87
C GLY A 14 14.89 7.51 2.79
N TYR A 15 13.85 6.72 2.53
CA TYR A 15 13.83 5.73 1.45
C TYR A 15 13.07 6.27 0.24
N LYS A 16 13.37 5.71 -0.93
CA LYS A 16 12.65 6.02 -2.16
C LYS A 16 11.22 5.48 -2.06
N GLY A 17 10.24 6.32 -2.38
CA GLY A 17 8.83 5.94 -2.38
C GLY A 17 8.43 5.02 -3.54
N ILE A 18 7.13 4.90 -3.76
CA ILE A 18 6.55 4.08 -4.83
C ILE A 18 7.14 4.42 -6.21
N GLY A 19 7.47 3.39 -6.98
CA GLY A 19 8.05 3.52 -8.31
C GLY A 19 7.02 3.38 -9.43
N LEU A 20 7.51 3.49 -10.67
CA LEU A 20 6.68 3.39 -11.87
C LEU A 20 6.03 2.00 -12.01
N MET A 21 6.76 0.93 -11.70
CA MET A 21 6.26 -0.44 -11.86
C MET A 21 5.08 -0.72 -10.93
N GLU A 22 5.14 -0.21 -9.70
CA GLU A 22 4.07 -0.36 -8.73
C GLU A 22 2.83 0.44 -9.12
N LEU A 23 3.00 1.67 -9.63
CA LEU A 23 1.90 2.48 -10.15
C LEU A 23 1.21 1.82 -11.34
N LEU A 24 1.99 1.26 -12.28
CA LEU A 24 1.46 0.52 -13.41
C LEU A 24 0.72 -0.75 -12.97
N SER A 25 1.18 -1.40 -11.91
CA SER A 25 0.52 -2.59 -11.34
C SER A 25 -0.84 -2.24 -10.74
N ILE A 26 -0.94 -1.16 -9.96
CA ILE A 26 -2.21 -0.65 -9.43
C ILE A 26 -3.18 -0.35 -10.58
N LYS A 27 -2.71 0.40 -11.59
CA LYS A 27 -3.53 0.77 -12.75
C LYS A 27 -4.01 -0.46 -13.53
N SER A 28 -3.17 -1.48 -13.66
CA SER A 28 -3.54 -2.72 -14.34
C SER A 28 -4.71 -3.43 -13.67
N PHE A 29 -4.75 -3.50 -12.33
CA PHE A 29 -5.91 -4.06 -11.63
C PHE A 29 -7.18 -3.24 -11.87
N ILE A 30 -7.09 -1.92 -11.74
CA ILE A 30 -8.23 -1.02 -11.97
C ILE A 30 -8.78 -1.19 -13.39
N ASP A 31 -7.91 -1.24 -14.40
CA ASP A 31 -8.31 -1.41 -15.81
C ASP A 31 -8.94 -2.76 -16.11
N ASN A 32 -8.66 -3.77 -15.29
CA ASN A 32 -9.29 -5.08 -15.38
C ASN A 32 -10.55 -5.21 -14.51
N GLY A 33 -11.09 -4.09 -14.02
CA GLY A 33 -12.37 -4.03 -13.33
C GLY A 33 -12.34 -4.41 -11.86
N TYR A 34 -11.16 -4.47 -11.25
CA TYR A 34 -11.01 -4.66 -9.81
C TYR A 34 -11.10 -3.33 -9.06
N LYS A 35 -11.63 -3.36 -7.84
CA LYS A 35 -11.45 -2.27 -6.88
C LYS A 35 -10.14 -2.50 -6.12
N PHE A 36 -9.22 -1.56 -6.17
CA PHE A 36 -7.90 -1.65 -5.58
C PHE A 36 -7.84 -0.88 -4.25
N ILE A 37 -7.59 -1.57 -3.15
CA ILE A 37 -7.45 -0.98 -1.82
C ILE A 37 -5.97 -0.93 -1.46
N LEU A 38 -5.43 0.26 -1.25
CA LEU A 38 -4.06 0.45 -0.78
C LEU A 38 -4.04 0.81 0.70
N TYR A 39 -3.50 -0.09 1.52
CA TYR A 39 -3.19 0.20 2.91
C TYR A 39 -1.80 0.83 3.04
N THR A 40 -1.71 1.93 3.79
CA THR A 40 -0.43 2.61 4.04
C THR A 40 -0.40 3.28 5.40
N TYR A 41 0.82 3.46 5.96
CA TYR A 41 1.04 4.41 7.06
C TYR A 41 1.42 5.81 6.56
N ASN A 42 1.60 6.00 5.25
CA ASN A 42 1.92 7.29 4.63
C ASN A 42 0.65 7.93 4.03
N LEU A 43 -0.41 8.10 4.82
CA LEU A 43 -1.70 8.63 4.33
C LEU A 43 -1.61 10.00 3.67
N ASP A 44 -0.62 10.81 4.06
CA ASP A 44 -0.38 12.14 3.49
C ASP A 44 0.49 12.13 2.22
N ASP A 45 0.84 10.95 1.70
CA ASP A 45 1.58 10.84 0.44
C ASP A 45 0.78 11.43 -0.73
N LYS A 46 1.38 12.39 -1.43
CA LYS A 46 0.72 13.12 -2.52
C LYS A 46 0.37 12.22 -3.70
N ILE A 47 1.15 11.17 -3.95
CA ILE A 47 0.88 10.23 -5.04
C ILE A 47 -0.35 9.40 -4.69
N PHE A 48 -0.42 8.86 -3.47
CA PHE A 48 -1.56 8.03 -3.05
C PHE A 48 -2.85 8.82 -2.98
N LYS A 49 -2.82 10.03 -2.40
CA LYS A 49 -3.98 10.95 -2.45
C LYS A 49 -4.39 11.24 -3.89
N LYS A 50 -3.43 11.41 -4.81
CA LYS A 50 -3.76 11.67 -6.20
C LYS A 50 -4.39 10.47 -6.91
N LEU A 51 -3.99 9.25 -6.59
CA LEU A 51 -4.64 8.04 -7.12
C LEU A 51 -6.09 7.93 -6.64
N ASP A 52 -6.32 8.19 -5.35
CA ASP A 52 -7.65 8.19 -4.71
C ASP A 52 -8.58 9.26 -5.31
N GLU A 53 -8.05 10.44 -5.64
CA GLU A 53 -8.80 11.48 -6.37
C GLU A 53 -9.11 11.12 -7.83
N LEU A 54 -8.24 10.35 -8.50
CA LEU A 54 -8.31 10.13 -9.95
C LEU A 54 -9.11 8.89 -10.33
N PHE A 55 -9.19 7.89 -9.46
CA PHE A 55 -9.76 6.58 -9.78
C PHE A 55 -10.82 6.19 -8.74
N ASP A 56 -12.09 6.16 -9.17
CA ASP A 56 -13.23 5.73 -8.31
C ASP A 56 -13.06 4.30 -7.76
N ASP A 57 -12.29 3.47 -8.46
CA ASP A 57 -11.99 2.09 -8.06
C ASP A 57 -10.70 1.96 -7.25
N PHE A 58 -10.06 3.06 -6.86
CA PHE A 58 -8.96 3.07 -5.91
C PHE A 58 -9.47 3.56 -4.55
N GLU A 59 -9.01 2.93 -3.47
CA GLU A 59 -9.32 3.37 -2.11
C GLU A 59 -8.05 3.36 -1.26
N LEU A 60 -7.71 4.51 -0.69
CA LEU A 60 -6.60 4.66 0.26
C LEU A 60 -7.09 4.41 1.71
N LYS A 61 -6.46 3.48 2.42
CA LYS A 61 -6.79 3.15 3.82
C LYS A 61 -5.61 3.22 4.77
N ASP A 62 -5.91 3.45 6.05
CA ASP A 62 -4.91 3.44 7.11
C ASP A 62 -4.47 2.01 7.40
N ALA A 63 -3.17 1.72 7.25
CA ALA A 63 -2.60 0.44 7.60
C ALA A 63 -2.75 0.09 9.09
N ASN A 64 -2.95 1.08 9.97
CA ASN A 64 -3.26 0.84 11.38
C ASN A 64 -4.56 0.05 11.60
N GLU A 65 -5.47 0.01 10.63
CA GLU A 65 -6.68 -0.82 10.69
C GLU A 65 -6.38 -2.33 10.71
N ILE A 66 -5.26 -2.74 10.13
CA ILE A 66 -4.86 -4.15 10.00
C ILE A 66 -3.78 -4.50 11.03
N VAL A 67 -2.68 -3.74 11.01
CA VAL A 67 -1.58 -3.88 11.98
C VAL A 67 -1.22 -2.49 12.49
N SER A 68 -1.29 -2.28 13.79
CA SER A 68 -0.85 -1.01 14.38
C SER A 68 0.65 -0.76 14.11
N PHE A 69 1.01 0.47 13.76
CA PHE A 69 2.41 0.86 13.51
C PHE A 69 3.34 0.60 14.71
N LYS A 70 2.80 0.50 15.93
CA LYS A 70 3.57 0.10 17.12
C LYS A 70 4.19 -1.30 17.01
N ASN A 71 3.64 -2.15 16.14
CA ASN A 71 4.12 -3.50 15.86
C ASN A 71 5.03 -3.54 14.62
N TYR A 72 5.37 -2.38 14.05
CA TYR A 72 6.29 -2.30 12.92
C TYR A 72 7.69 -2.78 13.31
N PHE A 73 8.26 -3.63 12.47
CA PHE A 73 9.62 -4.13 12.61
C PHE A 73 10.34 -4.09 11.27
N ARG A 74 11.67 -4.13 11.32
CA ARG A 74 12.55 -4.21 10.16
C ARG A 74 13.42 -5.44 10.31
N ASP A 75 13.83 -6.04 9.20
CA ASP A 75 14.84 -7.09 9.26
C ASP A 75 16.19 -6.50 9.74
N ASP A 76 17.00 -7.37 10.33
CA ASP A 76 18.32 -7.08 10.90
C ASP A 76 19.38 -6.73 9.83
N ARG A 77 19.06 -6.91 8.55
CA ARG A 77 19.90 -6.56 7.39
C ARG A 77 19.65 -5.13 6.89
N GLY A 78 18.79 -4.37 7.59
CA GLY A 78 18.91 -2.92 7.67
C GLY A 78 18.18 -2.12 6.60
N SER A 79 17.31 -2.70 5.77
CA SER A 79 16.60 -1.88 4.76
C SER A 79 15.20 -2.32 4.35
N GLY A 80 14.82 -3.59 4.56
CA GLY A 80 13.59 -4.12 3.99
C GLY A 80 12.32 -3.84 4.81
N VAL A 81 11.26 -3.44 4.13
CA VAL A 81 9.86 -3.56 4.64
C VAL A 81 9.29 -4.94 4.32
N ALA A 82 9.98 -5.76 3.50
CA ALA A 82 9.48 -7.03 2.98
C ALA A 82 8.97 -8.01 4.05
N ALA A 83 9.75 -8.28 5.10
CA ALA A 83 9.32 -9.17 6.18
C ALA A 83 8.08 -8.64 6.93
N PHE A 84 8.01 -7.32 7.10
CA PHE A 84 6.82 -6.69 7.68
C PHE A 84 5.63 -6.75 6.72
N SER A 85 5.83 -6.59 5.40
CA SER A 85 4.78 -6.76 4.39
C SER A 85 4.19 -8.16 4.39
N ASP A 86 5.01 -9.20 4.62
CA ASP A 86 4.53 -10.57 4.78
C ASP A 86 3.67 -10.74 6.04
N TYR A 87 4.14 -10.20 7.16
CA TYR A 87 3.38 -10.18 8.40
C TYR A 87 2.06 -9.41 8.25
N PHE A 88 2.08 -8.24 7.61
CA PHE A 88 0.90 -7.42 7.36
C PHE A 88 -0.15 -8.20 6.56
N ARG A 89 0.27 -8.81 5.45
CA ARG A 89 -0.60 -9.58 4.56
C ARG A 89 -1.16 -10.85 5.19
N TYR A 90 -0.46 -11.47 6.13
CA TYR A 90 -1.02 -12.58 6.91
C TYR A 90 -2.20 -12.14 7.80
N ASN A 91 -2.24 -10.87 8.21
CA ASN A 91 -3.31 -10.32 9.07
C ASN A 91 -4.44 -9.63 8.27
N LEU A 92 -4.32 -9.56 6.95
CA LEU A 92 -5.25 -8.90 6.03
C LEU A 92 -6.32 -9.86 5.52
#